data_AF-A0AAV2YT92-F1
#
_entry.id   AF-A0AAV2YT92-F1
#
_cell.length_a   1.000
_cell.length_b   1.000
_cell.length_c   1.000
_cell.angle_alpha   90.00
_cell.angle_beta   90.00
_cell.angle_gamma   90.00
#
_symmetry.space_group_name_H-M   'P 1'
#
loop_
_entity.id
_entity.type
_entity.pdbx_description
1 polymer ?
#
loop_
_entity_poly.entity_id
_entity_poly.type
_entity_poly.pdbx_seq_one_letter_code
_entity_poly.pdbx_strand_id
1 'polypeptide(L)'
;MAHLSARHEEAKRRRDVQNTERALALAMRTGYPIDLQAKPRTAQAAKQSSHTDTVPVPVPSSRCAQRVSVARVKQISVRRKQAEVESERQARNQQAAAEAPAMAAHRLRERKERERHIQEANINFLISQQPSSIEAMNIARMLSPRFQERVVFTPSITKNSHEEERIKELLMSTRVGSYYH
;
A
#
# COMPACT_ATOMS: atom_id res chain seq x y z
N MET A 1 -34.56 -1.14 -4.28
CA MET A 1 -34.71 0.33 -4.13
C MET A 1 -34.41 0.84 -2.70
N ALA A 2 -34.70 0.11 -1.63
CA ALA A 2 -34.53 0.59 -0.23
C ALA A 2 -33.08 0.75 0.28
N HIS A 3 -32.09 0.11 -0.35
CA HIS A 3 -30.69 0.16 0.12
C HIS A 3 -29.94 1.46 -0.26
N LEU A 4 -30.47 2.22 -1.23
CA LEU A 4 -29.89 3.50 -1.65
C LEU A 4 -30.27 4.65 -0.70
N SER A 5 -31.49 4.63 -0.14
CA SER A 5 -31.93 5.62 0.84
C SER A 5 -31.23 5.46 2.19
N ALA A 6 -31.03 4.22 2.65
CA ALA A 6 -30.33 3.94 3.91
C ALA A 6 -28.88 4.46 3.91
N ARG A 7 -28.14 4.27 2.80
CA ARG A 7 -26.78 4.82 2.65
C ARG A 7 -26.76 6.34 2.57
N HIS A 8 -27.78 6.94 1.95
CA HIS A 8 -27.90 8.40 1.87
C HIS A 8 -28.19 9.03 3.24
N GLU A 9 -29.07 8.41 4.03
CA GLU A 9 -29.34 8.85 5.40
C GLU A 9 -28.12 8.70 6.31
N GLU A 10 -27.37 7.60 6.19
CA GLU A 10 -26.15 7.40 6.95
C GLU A 10 -25.08 8.43 6.58
N ALA A 11 -24.92 8.73 5.29
CA ALA A 11 -24.02 9.79 4.83
C ALA A 11 -24.44 11.18 5.35
N LYS A 12 -25.75 11.45 5.41
CA LYS A 12 -26.30 12.70 5.96
C LYS A 12 -26.01 12.81 7.46
N ARG A 13 -26.24 11.75 8.24
CA ARG A 13 -25.92 11.71 9.69
C ARG A 13 -24.43 11.96 9.94
N ARG A 14 -23.53 11.33 9.15
CA ARG A 14 -22.08 11.55 9.27
C ARG A 14 -21.69 13.00 8.99
N ARG A 15 -22.30 13.63 7.98
CA ARG A 15 -22.08 15.04 7.66
C ARG A 15 -22.57 15.95 8.78
N ASP A 16 -23.74 15.66 9.35
CA ASP A 16 -24.31 16.47 10.43
C ASP A 16 -23.45 16.40 11.70
N VAL A 17 -22.94 15.21 12.06
CA VAL A 17 -21.99 15.03 13.17
C VAL A 17 -20.67 15.79 12.93
N GLN A 18 -20.12 15.74 11.72
CA GLN A 18 -18.91 16.51 11.42
C GLN A 18 -19.13 18.03 11.50
N ASN A 19 -20.32 18.49 11.15
CA ASN A 19 -20.67 19.91 11.22
C ASN A 19 -20.83 20.37 12.68
N THR A 20 -21.44 19.54 13.55
CA THR A 20 -21.56 19.86 14.98
C THR A 20 -20.19 19.86 15.67
N GLU A 21 -19.32 18.90 15.37
CA GLU A 21 -17.95 18.86 15.90
C GLU A 21 -17.14 20.10 15.50
N ARG A 22 -17.23 20.51 14.23
CA ARG A 22 -16.57 21.74 13.75
C ARG A 22 -17.13 22.99 14.40
N ALA A 23 -18.46 23.06 14.59
CA ALA A 23 -19.09 24.15 15.29
C ALA A 23 -18.58 24.23 16.74
N LEU A 24 -18.58 23.11 17.48
CA LEU A 24 -18.06 23.07 18.85
C LEU A 24 -16.57 23.45 18.93
N ALA A 25 -15.74 22.97 18.01
CA ALA A 25 -14.33 23.35 17.94
C ALA A 25 -14.14 24.85 17.67
N LEU A 26 -14.98 25.45 16.82
CA LEU A 26 -14.99 26.89 16.59
C LEU A 26 -15.48 27.67 17.83
N ALA A 27 -16.50 27.19 18.53
CA ALA A 27 -17.00 27.79 19.76
C ALA A 27 -15.91 27.82 20.84
N MET A 28 -15.26 26.68 21.09
CA MET A 28 -14.15 26.59 22.05
C MET A 28 -12.97 27.50 21.68
N ARG A 29 -12.70 27.65 20.37
CA ARG A 29 -11.58 28.47 19.88
C ARG A 29 -11.87 29.98 19.93
N THR A 30 -13.12 30.37 19.81
CA THR A 30 -13.50 31.79 19.68
C THR A 30 -14.15 32.35 20.94
N GLY A 31 -14.56 31.50 21.89
CA GLY A 31 -15.23 31.90 23.12
C GLY A 31 -16.68 32.38 22.92
N TYR A 32 -17.22 32.28 21.71
CA TYR A 32 -18.59 32.65 21.40
C TYR A 32 -19.51 31.42 21.52
N PRO A 33 -20.59 31.49 22.32
CA PRO A 33 -21.57 30.42 22.39
C PRO A 33 -22.29 30.29 21.03
N ILE A 34 -22.32 29.08 20.48
CA ILE A 34 -23.08 28.79 19.26
C ILE A 34 -24.48 28.37 19.69
N ASP A 35 -25.45 29.26 19.51
CA ASP A 35 -26.87 28.92 19.61
C ASP A 35 -27.25 28.02 18.43
N LEU A 36 -27.21 26.70 18.66
CA LEU A 36 -27.55 25.67 17.66
C LEU A 36 -29.04 25.67 17.24
N GLN A 37 -29.85 26.62 17.72
CA GLN A 37 -31.27 26.77 17.38
C GLN A 37 -31.63 28.07 16.61
N ALA A 38 -30.65 28.85 16.16
CA ALA A 38 -30.94 30.09 15.47
C ALA A 38 -31.48 29.85 14.04
N LYS A 39 -32.81 30.02 13.86
CA LYS A 39 -33.47 30.23 12.56
C LYS A 39 -32.75 31.37 11.79
N PRO A 40 -32.71 31.34 10.44
CA PRO A 40 -31.95 32.31 9.67
C PRO A 40 -32.54 33.70 9.89
N ARG A 41 -31.80 34.58 10.58
CA ARG A 41 -32.20 35.96 10.79
C ARG A 41 -31.33 36.88 9.94
N THR A 42 -32.03 37.51 9.01
CA THR A 42 -31.69 38.75 8.32
C THR A 42 -30.94 39.75 9.19
N ALA A 43 -30.00 40.44 8.54
CA ALA A 43 -29.20 41.55 9.05
C ALA A 43 -29.94 42.46 10.04
N GLN A 44 -29.27 42.83 11.14
CA GLN A 44 -29.45 44.12 11.79
C GLN A 44 -28.26 44.46 12.71
N ALA A 45 -27.97 45.75 12.75
CA ALA A 45 -26.76 46.37 13.22
C ALA A 45 -26.75 46.63 14.74
N ALA A 46 -25.52 46.87 15.22
CA ALA A 46 -25.11 47.81 16.26
C ALA A 46 -25.91 47.88 17.58
N LYS A 47 -25.18 47.77 18.70
CA LYS A 47 -25.26 48.76 19.77
C LYS A 47 -23.98 48.79 20.62
N GLN A 48 -23.60 50.01 20.95
CA GLN A 48 -22.45 50.44 21.73
C GLN A 48 -22.61 50.08 23.20
N SER A 49 -21.49 49.86 23.91
CA SER A 49 -21.42 50.08 25.34
C SER A 49 -20.15 50.86 25.69
N SER A 50 -20.36 51.94 26.43
CA SER A 50 -19.40 52.85 27.00
C SER A 50 -18.80 52.28 28.28
N HIS A 51 -17.48 52.27 28.40
CA HIS A 51 -16.81 52.23 29.70
C HIS A 51 -15.61 53.19 29.65
N THR A 52 -15.64 54.19 30.51
CA THR A 52 -14.52 55.07 30.84
C THR A 52 -13.55 54.31 31.71
N ASP A 53 -12.32 54.13 31.25
CA ASP A 53 -11.17 53.87 32.10
C ASP A 53 -9.93 54.50 31.44
N THR A 54 -9.40 55.51 32.13
CA THR A 54 -8.13 56.19 31.82
C THR A 54 -6.97 55.22 32.01
N VAL A 55 -6.62 54.54 30.92
CA VAL A 55 -5.36 53.82 30.73
C VAL A 55 -4.53 54.65 29.75
N PRO A 56 -3.22 54.89 29.99
CA PRO A 56 -2.40 55.68 29.07
C PRO A 56 -2.47 55.07 27.68
N VAL A 57 -2.95 55.86 26.73
CA VAL A 57 -3.23 55.43 25.35
C VAL A 57 -1.90 55.13 24.65
N PRO A 58 -1.56 53.86 24.33
CA PRO A 58 -0.53 53.63 23.33
C PRO A 58 -1.08 54.11 22.00
N VAL A 59 -0.30 54.93 21.30
CA VAL A 59 -0.60 55.53 19.98
C VAL A 59 -1.36 54.52 19.09
N PRO A 60 -2.50 54.87 18.46
CA PRO A 60 -3.34 53.92 17.71
C PRO A 60 -2.59 53.15 16.60
N SER A 61 -1.49 53.72 16.11
CA SER A 61 -0.53 53.08 15.20
C SER A 61 0.12 51.81 15.79
N SER A 62 0.47 51.83 17.09
CA SER A 62 1.13 50.72 17.80
C SER A 62 0.21 49.49 17.95
N ARG A 63 -1.07 49.70 18.30
CA ARG A 63 -2.06 48.61 18.40
C ARG A 63 -2.35 47.96 17.04
N CYS A 64 -2.36 48.75 15.96
CA CYS A 64 -2.53 48.21 14.61
C CYS A 64 -1.34 47.33 14.20
N ALA A 65 -0.11 47.83 14.42
CA ALA A 65 1.13 47.10 14.13
C ALA A 65 1.21 45.76 14.89
N GLN A 66 0.81 45.74 16.17
CA GLN A 66 0.78 44.52 16.98
C GLN A 66 -0.24 43.48 16.48
N ARG A 67 -1.42 43.91 16.00
CA ARG A 67 -2.40 42.99 15.41
C ARG A 67 -1.88 42.38 14.11
N VAL A 68 -1.21 43.18 13.27
CA VAL A 68 -0.61 42.69 12.02
C VAL A 68 0.52 41.71 12.30
N SER A 69 1.38 41.96 13.29
CA SER A 69 2.46 41.03 13.64
C SER A 69 1.91 39.69 14.16
N VAL A 70 0.90 39.72 15.04
CA VAL A 70 0.24 38.50 15.55
C VAL A 70 -0.46 37.73 14.42
N ALA A 71 -1.12 38.43 13.49
CA ALA A 71 -1.75 37.79 12.32
C ALA A 71 -0.71 37.13 11.40
N ARG A 72 0.42 37.80 11.14
CA ARG A 72 1.53 37.24 10.35
C ARG A 72 2.12 35.99 11.01
N VAL A 73 2.38 36.01 12.32
CA VAL A 73 2.90 34.85 13.05
C VAL A 73 1.90 33.68 12.99
N LYS A 74 0.59 33.95 13.13
CA LYS A 74 -0.46 32.94 12.98
C LYS A 74 -0.53 32.36 11.56
N GLN A 75 -0.37 33.19 10.53
CA GLN A 75 -0.32 32.70 9.14
C GLN A 75 0.92 31.86 8.88
N ILE A 76 2.07 32.26 9.39
CA ILE A 76 3.32 31.49 9.27
C ILE A 76 3.18 30.14 9.96
N SER A 77 2.60 30.08 11.17
CA SER A 77 2.43 28.82 11.88
C SER A 77 1.40 27.89 11.21
N VAL A 78 0.33 28.44 10.64
CA VAL A 78 -0.63 27.65 9.85
C VAL A 78 0.04 27.08 8.59
N ARG A 79 0.83 27.89 7.86
CA ARG A 79 1.56 27.42 6.67
C ARG A 79 2.58 26.33 7.01
N ARG A 80 3.31 26.46 8.12
CA ARG A 80 4.24 25.43 8.59
C ARG A 80 3.52 24.11 8.87
N LYS A 81 2.41 24.16 9.61
CA LYS A 81 1.59 22.97 9.88
C LYS A 81 1.04 22.33 8.60
N GLN A 82 0.64 23.13 7.62
CA GLN A 82 0.19 22.62 6.32
C GLN A 82 1.32 21.91 5.58
N ALA A 83 2.51 22.53 5.52
CA ALA A 83 3.69 21.94 4.89
C ALA A 83 4.12 20.63 5.59
N GLU A 84 4.09 20.59 6.92
CA GLU A 84 4.36 19.37 7.71
C GLU A 84 3.38 18.25 7.33
N VAL A 85 2.07 18.54 7.33
CA VAL A 85 1.04 17.55 6.96
C VAL A 85 1.19 17.08 5.51
N GLU A 86 1.54 17.96 4.59
CA GLU A 86 1.81 17.60 3.19
C GLU A 86 3.06 16.71 3.06
N SER A 87 4.12 17.02 3.80
CA SER A 87 5.35 16.23 3.81
C SER A 87 5.12 14.82 4.36
N GLU A 88 4.33 14.68 5.43
CA GLU A 88 3.96 13.37 5.97
C GLU A 88 3.13 12.56 4.97
N ARG A 89 2.18 13.21 4.28
CA ARG A 89 1.37 12.55 3.23
C ARG A 89 2.25 12.09 2.08
N GLN A 90 3.19 12.92 1.64
CA GLN A 90 4.14 12.54 0.60
C GLN A 90 5.03 11.38 1.03
N ALA A 91 5.53 11.38 2.28
CA ALA A 91 6.31 10.27 2.82
C ALA A 91 5.51 8.95 2.83
N ARG A 92 4.25 8.98 3.30
CA ARG A 92 3.37 7.80 3.28
C ARG A 92 3.08 7.33 1.85
N ASN A 93 2.86 8.26 0.92
CA ASN A 93 2.63 7.93 -0.48
C ASN A 93 3.88 7.34 -1.14
N GLN A 94 5.07 7.84 -0.83
CA GLN A 94 6.34 7.31 -1.34
C GLN A 94 6.59 5.88 -0.82
N GLN A 95 6.34 5.64 0.47
CA GLN A 95 6.41 4.29 1.06
C GLN A 95 5.42 3.34 0.37
N ALA A 96 4.15 3.75 0.25
CA ALA A 96 3.13 2.95 -0.44
C ALA A 96 3.48 2.72 -1.91
N ALA A 97 4.04 3.71 -2.61
CA ALA A 97 4.46 3.59 -3.99
C ALA A 97 5.67 2.65 -4.16
N ALA A 98 6.59 2.62 -3.20
CA ALA A 98 7.72 1.71 -3.19
C ALA A 98 7.29 0.24 -2.94
N GLU A 99 6.31 0.03 -2.07
CA GLU A 99 5.81 -1.31 -1.72
C GLU A 99 4.79 -1.87 -2.74
N ALA A 100 4.07 -0.99 -3.45
CA ALA A 100 3.01 -1.40 -4.38
C ALA A 100 3.46 -2.39 -5.49
N PRO A 101 4.63 -2.21 -6.15
CA PRO A 101 5.11 -3.16 -7.15
C PRO A 101 5.40 -4.55 -6.56
N ALA A 102 6.01 -4.61 -5.37
CA ALA A 102 6.30 -5.87 -4.70
C ALA A 102 5.00 -6.61 -4.32
N MET A 103 4.01 -5.88 -3.79
CA MET A 103 2.69 -6.44 -3.51
C MET A 103 1.97 -6.90 -4.78
N ALA A 104 2.05 -6.14 -5.88
CA ALA A 104 1.46 -6.53 -7.16
C ALA A 104 2.12 -7.80 -7.72
N ALA A 105 3.45 -7.90 -7.64
CA ALA A 105 4.18 -9.09 -8.03
C ALA A 105 3.80 -10.30 -7.18
N HIS A 106 3.66 -10.12 -5.85
CA HIS A 106 3.18 -11.17 -4.95
C HIS A 106 1.79 -11.67 -5.35
N ARG A 107 0.84 -10.76 -5.59
CA ARG A 107 -0.53 -11.12 -6.03
C ARG A 107 -0.54 -11.91 -7.35
N LEU A 108 0.34 -11.56 -8.28
CA LEU A 108 0.46 -12.26 -9.55
C LEU A 108 1.04 -13.67 -9.37
N ARG A 109 2.08 -13.81 -8.52
CA ARG A 109 2.64 -15.13 -8.16
C ARG A 109 1.62 -16.01 -7.48
N GLU A 110 0.93 -15.48 -6.47
CA GLU A 110 -0.09 -16.20 -5.72
C GLU A 110 -1.25 -16.65 -6.63
N ARG A 111 -1.69 -15.79 -7.56
CA ARG A 111 -2.69 -16.17 -8.57
C ARG A 111 -2.19 -17.33 -9.44
N LYS A 112 -0.97 -17.25 -9.96
CA LYS A 112 -0.37 -18.33 -10.77
C LYS A 112 -0.21 -19.63 -9.96
N GLU A 113 0.12 -19.54 -8.69
CA GLU A 113 0.19 -20.69 -7.78
C GLU A 113 -1.17 -21.33 -7.57
N ARG A 114 -2.21 -20.54 -7.34
CA ARG A 114 -3.59 -21.06 -7.25
C ARG A 114 -4.02 -21.75 -8.55
N GLU A 115 -3.75 -21.13 -9.70
CA GLU A 115 -4.04 -21.72 -11.01
C GLU A 115 -3.28 -23.05 -11.21
N ARG A 116 -2.00 -23.11 -10.83
CA ARG A 116 -1.21 -24.37 -10.85
C ARG A 116 -1.80 -25.42 -9.93
N HIS A 117 -2.17 -25.06 -8.69
CA HIS A 117 -2.78 -26.01 -7.76
C HIS A 117 -4.12 -26.54 -8.25
N ILE A 118 -4.95 -25.71 -8.89
CA ILE A 118 -6.20 -26.16 -9.51
C ILE A 118 -5.91 -27.15 -10.65
N GLN A 119 -4.94 -26.85 -11.51
CA GLN A 119 -4.53 -27.77 -12.58
C GLN A 119 -4.01 -29.10 -12.03
N GLU A 120 -3.18 -29.07 -10.99
CA GLU A 120 -2.69 -30.27 -10.32
C GLU A 120 -3.82 -31.08 -9.66
N ALA A 121 -4.77 -30.42 -9.01
CA ALA A 121 -5.93 -31.07 -8.44
C ALA A 121 -6.79 -31.74 -9.51
N ASN A 122 -6.99 -31.09 -10.67
CA ASN A 122 -7.70 -31.67 -11.80
C ASN A 122 -6.96 -32.90 -12.37
N ILE A 123 -5.63 -32.85 -12.48
CA ILE A 123 -4.82 -33.99 -12.92
C ILE A 123 -4.95 -35.14 -11.91
N ASN A 124 -4.85 -34.87 -10.61
CA ASN A 124 -5.01 -35.88 -9.58
C ASN A 124 -6.42 -36.50 -9.60
N PHE A 125 -7.44 -35.69 -9.87
CA PHE A 125 -8.80 -36.18 -10.06
C PHE A 125 -8.86 -37.15 -11.25
N LEU A 126 -8.33 -36.78 -12.42
CA LEU A 126 -8.32 -37.66 -13.59
C LEU A 126 -7.58 -38.99 -13.33
N ILE A 127 -6.45 -38.93 -12.63
CA ILE A 127 -5.67 -40.11 -12.21
C ILE A 127 -6.52 -41.01 -11.31
N SER A 128 -7.23 -40.43 -10.33
CA SER A 128 -8.06 -41.19 -9.38
C SER A 128 -9.26 -41.89 -10.02
N GLN A 129 -9.75 -41.39 -11.15
CA GLN A 129 -10.85 -42.00 -11.90
C GLN A 129 -10.39 -43.17 -12.79
N GLN A 130 -9.09 -43.37 -12.99
CA GLN A 130 -8.61 -44.46 -13.84
C GLN A 130 -8.62 -45.80 -13.07
N PRO A 131 -9.15 -46.88 -13.67
CA PRO A 131 -9.14 -48.20 -13.04
C PRO A 131 -7.74 -48.84 -13.08
N SER A 132 -6.91 -48.48 -14.06
CA SER A 132 -5.54 -48.98 -14.23
C SER A 132 -4.51 -47.96 -13.77
N SER A 133 -3.60 -48.40 -12.89
CA SER A 133 -2.50 -47.56 -12.39
C SER A 133 -1.50 -47.16 -13.47
N ILE A 134 -1.31 -48.02 -14.49
CA ILE A 134 -0.40 -47.75 -15.61
C ILE A 134 -0.96 -46.64 -16.52
N GLU A 135 -2.25 -46.72 -16.83
CA GLU A 135 -2.94 -45.71 -17.65
C GLU A 135 -2.99 -44.37 -16.92
N ALA A 136 -3.29 -44.38 -15.63
CA ALA A 136 -3.26 -43.20 -14.77
C ALA A 136 -1.90 -42.50 -14.82
N MET A 137 -0.81 -43.27 -14.75
CA MET A 137 0.54 -42.73 -14.78
C MET A 137 0.97 -42.22 -16.16
N ASN A 138 0.52 -42.88 -17.23
CA ASN A 138 0.75 -42.40 -18.59
C ASN A 138 0.03 -41.06 -18.85
N ILE A 139 -1.22 -40.92 -18.39
CA ILE A 139 -1.95 -39.64 -18.45
C ILE A 139 -1.22 -38.57 -17.61
N ALA A 140 -0.79 -38.92 -16.40
CA ALA A 140 -0.06 -38.02 -15.52
C ALA A 140 1.23 -37.48 -16.17
N ARG A 141 2.01 -38.35 -16.82
CA ARG A 141 3.23 -38.02 -17.57
C ARG A 141 2.97 -37.09 -18.77
N MET A 142 1.88 -37.33 -19.50
CA MET A 142 1.49 -36.51 -20.64
C MET A 142 1.06 -35.09 -20.21
N LEU A 143 0.36 -34.97 -19.08
CA LEU A 143 -0.22 -33.70 -18.63
C LEU A 143 0.71 -32.88 -17.74
N SER A 144 1.65 -33.51 -17.02
CA SER A 144 2.53 -32.81 -16.10
C SER A 144 3.99 -33.27 -16.19
N PRO A 145 4.93 -32.34 -16.45
CA PRO A 145 6.36 -32.62 -16.42
C PRO A 145 6.88 -33.18 -15.08
N ARG A 146 6.11 -33.05 -13.98
CA ARG A 146 6.49 -33.60 -12.68
C ARG A 146 6.59 -35.12 -12.70
N PHE A 147 5.75 -35.78 -13.49
CA PHE A 147 5.69 -37.24 -13.56
C PHE A 147 6.61 -37.83 -14.64
N GLN A 148 7.30 -36.98 -15.41
CA GLN A 148 8.30 -37.44 -16.37
C GLN A 148 9.42 -38.16 -15.62
N GLU A 149 9.76 -39.34 -16.11
CA GLU A 149 10.81 -40.17 -15.54
C GLU A 149 12.15 -39.49 -15.77
N ARG A 150 12.78 -39.04 -14.68
CA ARG A 150 14.10 -38.39 -14.74
C ARG A 150 15.16 -39.48 -14.68
N VAL A 151 15.69 -39.85 -15.83
CA VAL A 151 16.91 -40.65 -15.89
C VAL A 151 18.08 -39.73 -15.55
N VAL A 152 18.43 -39.69 -14.26
CA VAL A 152 19.64 -39.00 -13.80
C VAL A 152 20.80 -39.96 -13.98
N PHE A 153 21.64 -39.70 -14.98
CA PHE A 153 22.91 -40.39 -15.11
C PHE A 153 23.79 -39.98 -13.92
N THR A 154 24.05 -40.89 -13.00
CA THR A 154 25.08 -40.72 -11.99
C THR A 154 26.41 -41.10 -12.61
N PRO A 155 27.27 -40.12 -12.98
CA PRO A 155 28.57 -40.44 -13.53
C PRO A 155 29.37 -41.20 -12.48
N SER A 156 30.09 -42.24 -12.90
CA SER A 156 31.00 -43.00 -12.03
C SER A 156 32.14 -42.14 -11.48
N ILE A 157 32.45 -41.05 -12.17
CA ILE A 157 33.48 -40.07 -11.80
C ILE A 157 32.78 -38.75 -11.52
N THR A 158 33.02 -38.18 -10.35
CA THR A 158 32.48 -36.87 -9.99
C THR A 158 33.14 -35.76 -10.82
N LYS A 159 32.35 -34.76 -11.20
CA LYS A 159 32.84 -33.60 -11.94
C LYS A 159 33.90 -32.87 -11.11
N ASN A 160 35.05 -32.57 -11.72
CA ASN A 160 36.26 -31.98 -11.14
C ASN A 160 36.96 -32.84 -10.07
N SER A 161 36.89 -34.16 -10.20
CA SER A 161 37.72 -35.06 -9.38
C SER A 161 39.12 -35.22 -9.96
N HIS A 162 40.08 -35.60 -9.11
CA HIS A 162 41.44 -35.95 -9.53
C HIS A 162 41.45 -37.10 -10.56
N GLU A 163 40.47 -38.01 -10.50
CA GLU A 163 40.30 -39.06 -11.52
C GLU A 163 39.88 -38.49 -12.88
N GLU A 164 39.01 -37.47 -12.90
CA GLU A 164 38.64 -36.78 -14.14
C GLU A 164 39.84 -36.04 -14.74
N GLU A 165 40.66 -35.40 -13.92
CA GLU A 165 41.90 -34.73 -14.37
C GLU A 165 42.89 -35.75 -14.94
N ARG A 166 43.12 -36.86 -14.25
CA ARG A 166 43.94 -37.97 -14.75
C ARG A 166 43.44 -38.54 -16.08
N ILE A 167 42.12 -38.70 -16.23
CA ILE A 167 41.51 -39.18 -17.48
C ILE A 167 41.68 -38.15 -18.59
N LYS A 168 41.49 -36.86 -18.30
CA LYS A 168 41.75 -35.79 -19.27
C LYS A 168 43.20 -35.82 -19.72
N GLU A 169 44.15 -35.95 -18.79
CA GLU A 169 45.58 -36.08 -19.10
C GLU A 169 45.88 -37.33 -19.95
N LEU A 170 45.28 -38.48 -19.62
CA LEU A 170 45.43 -39.72 -20.40
C LEU A 170 44.88 -39.57 -21.83
N LEU A 171 43.73 -38.92 -22.00
CA LEU A 171 43.11 -38.66 -23.30
C LEU A 171 43.88 -37.59 -24.10
N MET A 172 44.48 -36.61 -23.43
CA MET A 172 45.31 -35.58 -24.07
C MET A 172 46.68 -36.11 -24.48
N SER A 173 47.24 -37.06 -23.71
CA SER A 173 48.55 -37.67 -23.97
C SER A 173 48.49 -38.82 -24.97
N THR A 174 47.34 -39.50 -25.11
CA THR A 174 47.11 -40.48 -26.17
C THR A 174 46.77 -39.78 -27.49
N ARG A 175 47.80 -39.18 -28.09
CA ARG A 175 47.86 -39.03 -29.54
C ARG A 175 47.90 -40.44 -30.12
N VAL A 176 46.72 -41.02 -30.37
CA VAL A 176 46.55 -42.26 -31.13
C VAL A 176 47.19 -42.03 -32.50
N GLY A 177 48.36 -42.61 -32.70
CA GLY A 177 49.17 -42.41 -33.90
C GLY A 177 50.29 -43.44 -33.99
N SER A 178 50.01 -44.50 -34.75
CA SER A 178 50.96 -45.45 -35.36
C SER A 178 51.45 -46.64 -34.51
N TYR A 179 50.66 -47.72 -34.51
CA TYR A 179 51.19 -49.09 -34.55
C TYR A 179 50.38 -49.91 -35.57
N TYR A 180 50.60 -49.60 -36.84
CA TYR A 180 50.53 -50.59 -37.92
C TYR A 180 51.84 -50.45 -38.71
N HIS A 181 52.85 -51.19 -38.26
CA HIS A 181 53.98 -51.63 -39.07
C HIS A 181 54.19 -53.11 -38.78
#